data_AF-A0A2V9K5M7-F1
#
_entry.id   AF-A0A2V9K5M7-F1
#
_cell.length_a   1.000
_cell.length_b   1.000
_cell.length_c   1.000
_cell.angle_alpha   90.00
_cell.angle_beta   90.00
_cell.angle_gamma   90.00
#
_symmetry.space_group_name_H-M   'P 1'
#
loop_
_entity.id
_entity.type
_entity.pdbx_description
1 polymer ?
#
loop_
_entity_poly.entity_id
_entity_poly.type
_entity_poly.pdbx_seq_one_letter_code
_entity_poly.pdbx_strand_id
1 'polypeptide(L)'
;MKYMSVATNEQGKKEVTGGATGAAQPRTLRRSSRTTLAAFGACLIAALFAFWNLRTWSLRITYPGDRNSGVEGIVLAETLELREGLPIYSADVADGFHASAYGPLHYLLGSRLIDPEHPGLLGFRILAASTTLGSAAACGVLAFWVSGSWLGAVLAPLIYLSFAVVSQFDVTARSDSTAPFLEREGPIRSPGEGRASQK
;
A
#
# COMPACT_ATOMS: atom_id res chain seq x y z
N MET A 1 58.17 -28.39 -29.81
CA MET A 1 57.31 -28.94 -30.89
C MET A 1 56.18 -27.93 -31.11
N LYS A 2 56.23 -27.00 -32.09
CA LYS A 2 55.86 -27.15 -33.52
C LYS A 2 54.43 -27.69 -33.65
N TYR A 3 53.41 -26.98 -34.16
CA TYR A 3 53.39 -26.16 -35.38
C TYR A 3 52.39 -24.97 -35.30
N MET A 4 52.84 -23.76 -35.62
CA MET A 4 51.98 -22.72 -36.21
C MET A 4 52.07 -22.88 -37.73
N SER A 5 50.94 -23.14 -38.38
CA SER A 5 50.85 -23.10 -39.85
C SER A 5 50.41 -21.70 -40.25
N VAL A 6 51.37 -20.90 -40.72
CA VAL A 6 51.10 -19.62 -41.38
C VAL A 6 51.13 -19.88 -42.88
N ALA A 7 49.95 -19.83 -43.52
CA ALA A 7 49.86 -19.79 -44.96
C ALA A 7 49.74 -18.32 -45.40
N THR A 8 50.79 -17.80 -46.01
CA THR A 8 50.85 -16.49 -46.65
C THR A 8 50.40 -16.65 -48.11
N ASN A 9 49.39 -15.89 -48.54
CA ASN A 9 49.02 -15.77 -49.95
C ASN A 9 49.52 -14.41 -50.50
N GLU A 10 49.95 -14.37 -51.76
CA GLU A 10 50.72 -13.28 -52.41
C GLU A 10 49.92 -12.01 -52.76
N GLN A 11 48.88 -11.68 -52.01
CA GLN A 11 48.18 -10.41 -52.17
C GLN A 11 47.93 -9.81 -50.80
N GLY A 12 48.82 -8.92 -50.35
CA GLY A 12 48.85 -8.26 -49.03
C GLY A 12 47.56 -7.58 -48.60
N LYS A 13 46.54 -8.37 -48.30
CA LYS A 13 45.22 -7.96 -47.85
C LYS A 13 44.88 -8.81 -46.63
N LYS A 14 44.89 -8.19 -45.45
CA LYS A 14 44.41 -8.81 -44.23
C LYS A 14 42.89 -8.91 -44.31
N GLU A 15 42.38 -10.01 -44.83
CA GLU A 15 41.01 -10.44 -44.54
C GLU A 15 41.02 -11.23 -43.24
N VAL A 16 40.51 -10.60 -42.18
CA VAL A 16 40.11 -11.31 -40.96
C VAL A 16 38.63 -11.59 -41.10
N THR A 17 38.31 -12.79 -41.58
CA THR A 17 36.97 -13.37 -41.57
C THR A 17 36.74 -14.12 -40.25
N GLY A 18 35.60 -13.82 -39.61
CA GLY A 18 34.91 -14.78 -38.74
C GLY A 18 35.34 -14.84 -37.28
N GLY A 19 34.63 -14.08 -36.44
CA GLY A 19 34.64 -14.24 -34.99
C GLY A 19 33.57 -13.35 -34.36
N ALA A 20 32.30 -13.72 -34.55
CA ALA A 20 31.16 -13.02 -33.97
C ALA A 20 31.09 -13.21 -32.44
N THR A 21 31.98 -12.56 -31.71
CA THR A 21 31.73 -12.19 -30.31
C THR A 21 30.92 -10.92 -30.36
N GLY A 22 29.59 -11.07 -30.28
CA GLY A 22 28.66 -9.99 -30.01
C GLY A 22 28.96 -9.41 -28.63
N ALA A 23 29.93 -8.50 -28.57
CA ALA A 23 30.07 -7.57 -27.47
C ALA A 23 28.78 -6.75 -27.45
N ALA A 24 27.88 -7.09 -26.53
CA ALA A 24 26.72 -6.28 -26.22
C ALA A 24 27.25 -4.89 -25.88
N GLN A 25 27.14 -3.96 -26.84
CA GLN A 25 27.43 -2.56 -26.56
C GLN A 25 26.55 -2.14 -25.39
N PRO A 26 27.08 -1.47 -24.36
CA PRO A 26 26.24 -0.83 -23.38
C PRO A 26 25.39 0.16 -24.17
N ARG A 27 24.10 -0.15 -24.33
CA ARG A 27 23.12 0.80 -24.86
C ARG A 27 23.08 1.95 -23.87
N THR A 28 23.92 2.95 -24.08
CA THR A 28 23.79 4.24 -23.42
C THR A 28 22.49 4.81 -23.94
N LEU A 29 21.41 4.55 -23.20
CA LEU A 29 20.10 5.15 -23.41
C LEU A 29 20.29 6.67 -23.34
N ARG A 30 20.47 7.29 -24.50
CA ARG A 30 20.49 8.74 -24.65
C ARG A 30 19.08 9.22 -24.31
N ARG A 31 18.83 9.49 -23.03
CA ARG A 31 17.57 10.04 -22.52
C ARG A 31 17.24 11.27 -23.36
N SER A 32 16.21 11.16 -24.18
CA SER A 32 15.75 12.26 -25.01
C SER A 32 15.23 13.35 -24.09
N SER A 33 15.58 14.62 -24.35
CA SER A 33 15.05 15.78 -23.61
C SER A 33 13.51 15.74 -23.50
N ARG A 34 12.83 15.17 -24.50
CA ARG A 34 11.37 14.96 -24.52
C ARG A 34 10.88 13.98 -23.45
N THR A 35 11.61 12.88 -23.21
CA THR A 35 11.24 11.91 -22.15
C THR A 35 11.42 12.49 -20.75
N THR A 36 12.44 13.32 -20.55
CA THR A 36 12.66 14.01 -19.27
C THR A 36 11.58 15.06 -19.02
N LEU A 37 11.21 15.83 -20.05
CA LEU A 37 10.14 16.83 -19.95
C LEU A 37 8.78 16.20 -19.68
N ALA A 38 8.46 15.09 -20.36
CA ALA A 38 7.22 14.35 -20.12
C ALA A 38 7.15 13.76 -18.70
N ALA A 39 8.26 13.20 -18.21
CA ALA A 39 8.33 12.68 -16.84
C ALA A 39 8.18 13.79 -15.80
N PHE A 40 8.77 14.96 -16.03
CA PHE A 40 8.62 16.13 -15.17
C PHE A 40 7.17 16.66 -15.18
N GLY A 41 6.55 16.74 -16.35
CA GLY A 41 5.13 17.10 -16.48
C GLY A 41 4.21 16.13 -15.73
N ALA A 42 4.46 14.83 -15.85
CA ALA A 42 3.71 13.81 -15.12
C ALA A 42 3.90 13.95 -13.59
N CYS A 43 5.12 14.23 -13.12
CA CYS A 43 5.37 14.53 -11.70
C CYS A 43 4.55 15.71 -11.22
N LEU A 44 4.54 16.81 -11.98
CA LEU A 44 3.85 18.04 -11.59
C LEU A 44 2.34 17.82 -11.50
N ILE A 45 1.75 17.13 -12.49
CA ILE A 45 0.33 16.81 -12.49
C ILE A 45 -0.01 15.92 -11.29
N ALA A 46 0.73 14.82 -11.09
CA ALA A 46 0.50 13.93 -9.96
C ALA A 46 0.62 14.65 -8.61
N ALA A 47 1.63 15.51 -8.45
CA ALA A 47 1.81 16.33 -7.26
C ALA A 47 0.66 17.32 -7.03
N LEU A 48 0.16 17.97 -8.08
CA LEU A 48 -0.98 18.88 -7.98
C LEU A 48 -2.25 18.15 -7.51
N PHE A 49 -2.54 16.98 -8.10
CA PHE A 49 -3.71 16.18 -7.68
C PHE A 49 -3.54 15.64 -6.26
N ALA A 50 -2.37 15.11 -5.91
CA ALA A 50 -2.08 14.66 -4.55
C ALA A 50 -2.24 15.79 -3.53
N PHE A 51 -1.72 16.99 -3.83
CA PHE A 51 -1.91 18.17 -2.99
C PHE A 51 -3.40 18.55 -2.85
N TRP A 52 -4.15 18.53 -3.96
CA TRP A 52 -5.58 18.87 -3.95
C TRP A 52 -6.42 17.91 -3.10
N ASN A 53 -6.01 16.65 -3.06
CA ASN A 53 -6.58 15.62 -2.22
C ASN A 53 -6.22 15.86 -0.74
N LEU A 54 -4.92 15.95 -0.45
CA LEU A 54 -4.36 16.10 0.90
C LEU A 54 -4.83 17.38 1.61
N ARG A 55 -4.99 18.50 0.89
CA ARG A 55 -5.42 19.77 1.51
C ARG A 55 -6.78 19.70 2.21
N THR A 56 -7.61 18.72 1.85
CA THR A 56 -8.93 18.52 2.45
C THR A 56 -8.94 17.50 3.59
N TRP A 57 -7.83 16.81 3.84
CA TRP A 57 -7.78 15.71 4.82
C TRP A 57 -8.06 16.17 6.23
N SER A 58 -7.50 17.31 6.66
CA SER A 58 -7.75 17.83 8.02
C SER A 58 -9.24 17.98 8.29
N LEU A 59 -9.97 18.62 7.38
CA LEU A 59 -11.42 18.79 7.48
C LEU A 59 -12.18 17.46 7.43
N ARG A 60 -11.71 16.48 6.66
CA ARG A 60 -12.34 15.15 6.56
C ARG A 60 -12.14 14.33 7.83
N ILE A 61 -10.94 14.35 8.38
CA ILE A 61 -10.58 13.61 9.59
C ILE A 61 -11.35 14.15 10.79
N THR A 62 -11.46 15.47 10.94
CA THR A 62 -12.14 16.11 12.08
C THR A 62 -13.66 16.25 11.92
N TYR A 63 -14.23 15.86 10.78
CA TYR A 63 -15.67 16.00 10.55
C TYR A 63 -16.45 15.09 11.52
N PRO A 64 -17.43 15.59 12.29
CA PRO A 64 -18.09 14.76 13.30
C PRO A 64 -19.11 13.77 12.71
N GLY A 65 -19.62 14.01 11.51
CA GLY A 65 -20.66 13.17 10.88
C GLY A 65 -20.12 12.01 10.07
N ASP A 66 -21.02 11.14 9.63
CA ASP A 66 -20.73 10.02 8.72
C ASP A 66 -20.39 10.53 7.30
N ARG A 67 -19.28 10.07 6.74
CA ARG A 67 -18.84 10.41 5.38
C ARG A 67 -19.02 9.27 4.37
N ASN A 68 -19.38 8.07 4.82
CA ASN A 68 -19.45 6.85 4.04
C ASN A 68 -20.87 6.25 4.09
N SER A 69 -21.87 7.07 3.80
CA SER A 69 -23.25 6.63 3.56
C SER A 69 -23.84 5.76 4.68
N GLY A 70 -23.52 6.06 5.95
CA GLY A 70 -24.08 5.36 7.12
C GLY A 70 -23.21 4.22 7.66
N VAL A 71 -22.16 3.83 6.94
CA VAL A 71 -21.30 2.71 7.35
C VAL A 71 -20.40 3.08 8.54
N GLU A 72 -19.88 4.31 8.60
CA GLU A 72 -19.04 4.70 9.74
C GLU A 72 -19.84 4.73 11.04
N GLY A 73 -21.12 5.14 10.97
CA GLY A 73 -22.05 5.10 12.09
C GLY A 73 -22.31 3.69 12.60
N ILE A 74 -22.59 2.73 11.68
CA ILE A 74 -22.78 1.31 12.02
C ILE A 74 -21.52 0.76 12.70
N VAL A 75 -20.35 1.01 12.12
CA VAL A 75 -19.07 0.51 12.64
C VAL A 75 -18.77 1.08 14.02
N LEU A 76 -19.03 2.38 14.24
CA LEU A 76 -18.87 3.01 15.55
C LEU A 76 -19.79 2.38 16.60
N ALA A 77 -21.06 2.18 16.27
CA ALA A 77 -22.04 1.57 17.18
C ALA A 77 -21.64 0.13 17.56
N GLU A 78 -21.40 -0.72 16.56
CA GLU A 78 -20.99 -2.11 16.77
C GLU A 78 -19.63 -2.21 17.48
N THR A 79 -18.73 -1.25 17.30
CA THR A 79 -17.46 -1.24 18.04
C THR A 79 -17.65 -0.88 19.50
N LEU A 80 -18.58 0.00 19.83
CA LEU A 80 -18.95 0.30 21.23
C LEU A 80 -19.57 -0.92 21.89
N GLU A 81 -20.51 -1.59 21.21
CA GLU A 81 -21.12 -2.83 21.67
C GLU A 81 -20.06 -3.93 21.91
N LEU A 82 -19.13 -4.11 20.97
CA LEU A 82 -18.02 -5.06 21.15
C LEU A 82 -17.16 -4.70 22.37
N ARG A 83 -16.93 -3.41 22.62
CA ARG A 83 -16.16 -2.95 23.78
C ARG A 83 -16.88 -3.23 25.11
N GLU A 84 -18.20 -3.15 25.11
CA GLU A 84 -19.06 -3.53 26.24
C GLU A 84 -19.13 -5.05 26.45
N GLY A 85 -18.54 -5.83 25.53
CA GLY A 85 -18.48 -7.28 25.59
C GLY A 85 -19.63 -7.98 24.86
N LEU A 86 -20.41 -7.24 24.06
CA LEU A 86 -21.48 -7.82 23.26
C LEU A 86 -20.91 -8.59 22.06
N PRO A 87 -21.45 -9.79 21.77
CA PRO A 87 -20.95 -10.64 20.69
C PRO A 87 -21.52 -10.23 19.33
N ILE A 88 -20.98 -9.17 18.73
CA ILE A 88 -21.47 -8.59 17.45
C ILE A 88 -21.43 -9.54 16.24
N TYR A 89 -20.63 -10.61 16.29
CA TYR A 89 -20.54 -11.64 15.25
C TYR A 89 -21.40 -12.88 15.52
N SER A 90 -22.12 -12.92 16.64
CA SER A 90 -23.00 -14.04 16.94
C SER A 90 -24.30 -13.92 16.15
N ALA A 91 -24.84 -15.06 15.71
CA ALA A 91 -26.12 -15.09 14.98
C ALA A 91 -27.34 -14.88 15.91
N ASP A 92 -27.15 -15.08 17.22
CA ASP A 92 -28.20 -15.10 18.23
C ASP A 92 -28.14 -13.87 19.15
N VAL A 93 -28.28 -12.67 18.58
CA VAL A 93 -28.39 -11.45 19.40
C VAL A 93 -29.84 -11.11 19.64
N ALA A 94 -30.20 -10.98 20.92
CA ALA A 94 -31.59 -10.77 21.35
C ALA A 94 -32.17 -9.41 20.93
N ASP A 95 -31.34 -8.38 20.75
CA ASP A 95 -31.77 -6.98 20.64
C ASP A 95 -31.51 -6.32 19.28
N GLY A 96 -31.18 -7.08 18.22
CA GLY A 96 -31.05 -6.50 16.90
C GLY A 96 -30.24 -7.29 15.88
N PHE A 97 -30.01 -6.66 14.73
CA PHE A 97 -29.15 -7.17 13.67
C PHE A 97 -27.85 -6.36 13.62
N HIS A 98 -26.72 -7.03 13.83
CA HIS A 98 -25.41 -6.45 13.54
C HIS A 98 -25.07 -6.73 12.08
N ALA A 99 -24.80 -5.67 11.33
CA ALA A 99 -24.31 -5.79 9.96
C ALA A 99 -22.91 -6.40 9.92
N SER A 100 -22.08 -6.16 10.95
CA SER A 100 -20.70 -6.62 11.01
C SER A 100 -19.98 -6.38 9.69
N ALA A 101 -20.06 -5.13 9.21
CA ALA A 101 -19.67 -4.73 7.86
C ALA A 101 -18.19 -5.03 7.54
N TYR A 102 -17.38 -5.22 8.59
CA TYR A 102 -15.94 -5.46 8.51
C TYR A 102 -15.50 -6.71 9.29
N GLY A 103 -14.24 -7.11 9.08
CA GLY A 103 -13.66 -8.28 9.74
C GLY A 103 -13.33 -8.05 11.23
N PRO A 104 -13.21 -9.11 12.05
CA PRO A 104 -13.07 -9.00 13.50
C PRO A 104 -11.89 -8.14 13.96
N LEU A 105 -10.77 -8.18 13.24
CA LEU A 105 -9.58 -7.40 13.57
C LEU A 105 -9.84 -5.89 13.52
N HIS A 106 -10.69 -5.44 12.59
CA HIS A 106 -11.03 -4.02 12.47
C HIS A 106 -11.78 -3.53 13.72
N TYR A 107 -12.78 -4.30 14.17
CA TYR A 107 -13.55 -3.98 15.37
C TYR A 107 -12.73 -4.15 16.65
N LEU A 108 -11.87 -5.17 16.73
CA LEU A 108 -10.96 -5.35 17.86
C LEU A 108 -10.01 -4.15 17.99
N LEU A 109 -9.41 -3.71 16.90
CA LEU A 109 -8.54 -2.54 16.89
C LEU A 109 -9.33 -1.26 17.23
N GLY A 110 -10.52 -1.11 16.64
CA GLY A 110 -11.44 -0.02 16.92
C GLY A 110 -11.85 0.07 18.40
N SER A 111 -12.14 -1.06 19.03
CA SER A 111 -12.59 -1.14 20.43
C SER A 111 -11.53 -0.60 21.41
N ARG A 112 -10.26 -0.66 21.01
CA ARG A 112 -9.13 -0.10 21.74
C ARG A 112 -8.87 1.38 21.44
N LEU A 113 -9.31 1.87 20.29
CA LEU A 113 -9.07 3.23 19.80
C LEU A 113 -10.18 4.22 20.16
N ILE A 114 -11.41 3.76 20.32
CA ILE A 114 -12.53 4.61 20.75
C ILE A 114 -12.34 5.03 22.21
N ASP A 115 -12.98 6.12 22.62
CA ASP A 115 -13.22 6.47 24.03
C ASP A 115 -14.71 6.20 24.29
N PRO A 116 -15.10 5.36 25.28
CA PRO A 116 -16.51 5.04 25.50
C PRO A 116 -17.27 6.22 26.09
N GLU A 117 -16.60 7.15 26.78
CA GLU A 117 -17.22 8.35 27.35
C GLU A 117 -17.43 9.43 26.27
N HIS A 118 -16.61 9.40 25.21
CA HIS A 118 -16.68 10.35 24.10
C HIS A 118 -16.53 9.60 22.76
N PRO A 119 -17.56 8.83 22.36
CA PRO A 119 -17.49 8.02 21.15
C PRO A 119 -17.32 8.90 19.91
N GLY A 120 -16.32 8.57 19.10
CA GLY A 120 -15.97 9.36 17.94
C GLY A 120 -15.19 8.60 16.89
N LEU A 121 -15.30 9.08 15.65
CA LEU A 121 -14.63 8.50 14.47
C LEU A 121 -13.18 8.95 14.30
N LEU A 122 -12.72 9.91 15.12
CA LEU A 122 -11.41 10.53 14.95
C LEU A 122 -10.28 9.50 14.97
N GLY A 123 -10.30 8.56 15.93
CA GLY A 123 -9.29 7.51 16.05
C GLY A 123 -9.21 6.63 14.80
N PHE A 124 -10.36 6.18 14.30
CA PHE A 124 -10.42 5.40 13.06
C PHE A 124 -9.93 6.16 11.84
N ARG A 125 -10.26 7.45 11.73
CA ARG A 125 -9.85 8.26 10.58
C ARG A 125 -8.38 8.64 10.61
N ILE A 126 -7.81 8.84 11.80
CA ILE A 126 -6.35 8.99 11.97
C ILE A 126 -5.65 7.69 11.59
N LEU A 127 -6.18 6.55 12.04
CA LEU A 127 -5.65 5.25 11.65
C LEU A 127 -5.70 5.09 10.14
N ALA A 128 -6.87 5.31 9.52
CA ALA A 128 -7.04 5.22 8.07
C ALA A 128 -6.06 6.13 7.30
N ALA A 129 -5.94 7.40 7.68
CA ALA A 129 -4.99 8.32 7.07
C ALA A 129 -3.53 7.84 7.23
N SER A 130 -3.18 7.28 8.38
CA SER A 130 -1.85 6.72 8.64
C SER A 130 -1.56 5.53 7.73
N THR A 131 -2.58 4.71 7.45
CA THR A 131 -2.44 3.56 6.57
C THR A 131 -2.35 3.96 5.10
N THR A 132 -3.07 5.01 4.68
CA THR A 132 -2.91 5.59 3.34
C THR A 132 -1.48 6.07 3.12
N LEU A 133 -0.92 6.79 4.10
CA LEU A 133 0.45 7.29 4.03
C LEU A 133 1.46 6.16 4.05
N GLY A 134 1.22 5.12 4.86
CA GLY A 134 2.02 3.89 4.89
C GLY A 134 2.03 3.18 3.54
N SER A 135 0.86 3.00 2.92
CA SER A 135 0.71 2.40 1.58
C SER A 135 1.41 3.24 0.51
N ALA A 136 1.26 4.57 0.55
CA ALA A 136 1.97 5.47 -0.35
C ALA A 136 3.50 5.30 -0.22
N ALA A 137 4.01 5.28 1.01
CA ALA A 137 5.44 5.06 1.29
C ALA A 137 5.90 3.68 0.78
N ALA A 138 5.11 2.63 1.00
CA ALA A 138 5.39 1.28 0.51
C ALA A 138 5.44 1.24 -1.04
N CYS A 139 4.55 1.95 -1.73
CA CYS A 139 4.62 2.11 -3.19
C CYS A 139 5.94 2.75 -3.63
N GLY A 140 6.43 3.77 -2.90
CA GLY A 140 7.72 4.41 -3.18
C GLY A 140 8.91 3.47 -2.98
N VAL A 141 8.95 2.74 -1.87
CA VAL A 141 9.99 1.74 -1.57
C VAL A 141 9.99 0.64 -2.63
N LEU A 142 8.83 0.09 -2.96
CA LEU A 142 8.69 -0.96 -3.96
C LEU A 142 9.11 -0.48 -5.35
N ALA A 143 8.70 0.74 -5.74
CA ALA A 143 9.10 1.33 -7.01
C ALA A 143 10.62 1.55 -7.08
N PHE A 144 11.25 1.99 -6.00
CA PHE A 144 12.72 2.10 -5.94
C PHE A 144 13.37 0.73 -6.09
N TRP A 145 12.88 -0.29 -5.37
CA TRP A 145 13.46 -1.63 -5.39
C TRP A 145 13.37 -2.29 -6.76
N VAL A 146 12.25 -2.13 -7.47
CA VAL A 146 12.02 -2.70 -8.80
C VAL A 146 12.76 -1.94 -9.89
N SER A 147 12.79 -0.60 -9.83
CA SER A 147 13.31 0.24 -10.92
C SER A 147 14.76 0.73 -10.73
N GLY A 148 15.29 0.65 -9.51
CA GLY A 148 16.56 1.28 -9.13
C GLY A 148 16.57 2.82 -9.27
N SER A 149 15.40 3.45 -9.41
CA SER A 149 15.27 4.86 -9.79
C SER A 149 14.62 5.69 -8.68
N TRP A 150 15.34 6.70 -8.21
CA TRP A 150 14.81 7.72 -7.28
C TRP A 150 13.61 8.47 -7.84
N LEU A 151 13.56 8.68 -9.16
CA LEU A 151 12.40 9.29 -9.79
C LEU A 151 11.16 8.40 -9.67
N GLY A 152 11.33 7.07 -9.80
CA GLY A 152 10.24 6.11 -9.59
C GLY A 152 9.78 6.09 -8.13
N ALA A 153 10.73 6.17 -7.20
CA ALA A 153 10.47 6.23 -5.76
C ALA A 153 9.61 7.44 -5.34
N VAL A 154 9.76 8.58 -6.03
CA VAL A 154 8.97 9.79 -5.80
C VAL A 154 7.65 9.76 -6.58
N LEU A 155 7.67 9.28 -7.82
CA LEU A 155 6.47 9.26 -8.66
C LEU A 155 5.40 8.29 -8.16
N ALA A 156 5.80 7.09 -7.72
CA ALA A 156 4.85 6.07 -7.26
C ALA A 156 3.93 6.54 -6.11
N PRO A 157 4.44 7.11 -4.99
CA PRO A 157 3.58 7.63 -3.93
C PRO A 157 2.71 8.80 -4.40
N LEU A 158 3.24 9.70 -5.25
CA LEU A 158 2.47 10.82 -5.80
C LEU A 158 1.33 10.33 -6.68
N ILE A 159 1.57 9.33 -7.52
CA ILE A 159 0.53 8.72 -8.36
C ILE A 159 -0.52 8.05 -7.48
N TYR A 160 -0.10 7.26 -6.48
CA TYR A 160 -1.03 6.63 -5.53
C TYR A 160 -1.93 7.67 -4.84
N LEU A 161 -1.35 8.74 -4.29
CA LEU A 161 -2.09 9.81 -3.60
C LEU A 161 -2.91 10.69 -4.55
N SER A 162 -2.58 10.73 -5.84
CA SER A 162 -3.34 11.48 -6.85
C SER A 162 -4.70 10.85 -7.15
N PHE A 163 -4.88 9.56 -6.90
CA PHE A 163 -6.16 8.89 -7.12
C PHE A 163 -7.21 9.37 -6.12
N ALA A 164 -8.29 9.96 -6.64
CA ALA A 164 -9.37 10.52 -5.82
C ALA A 164 -10.04 9.46 -4.93
N VAL A 165 -10.14 8.22 -5.41
CA VAL A 165 -10.69 7.08 -4.66
C VAL A 165 -9.89 6.83 -3.39
N VAL A 166 -8.56 6.75 -3.49
CA VAL A 166 -7.62 6.62 -2.36
C VAL A 166 -7.87 7.76 -1.36
N SER A 167 -7.91 9.01 -1.82
CA SER A 167 -8.14 10.14 -0.91
C SER A 167 -9.57 10.28 -0.37
N GLN A 168 -10.58 9.68 -1.01
CA GLN A 168 -11.97 9.75 -0.55
C GLN A 168 -12.27 8.67 0.49
N PHE A 169 -11.80 7.45 0.25
CA PHE A 169 -12.11 6.31 1.10
C PHE A 169 -11.05 6.08 2.19
N ASP A 170 -9.78 6.35 1.93
CA ASP A 170 -8.71 5.99 2.89
C ASP A 170 -8.56 6.99 4.06
N VAL A 171 -9.40 8.03 4.14
CA VAL A 171 -9.54 8.89 5.33
C VAL A 171 -10.88 8.68 6.06
N THR A 172 -11.64 7.66 5.66
CA THR A 172 -12.88 7.23 6.32
C THR A 172 -12.65 5.96 7.13
N ALA A 173 -13.46 5.74 8.16
CA ALA A 173 -13.34 4.61 9.09
C ALA A 173 -13.76 3.29 8.41
N ARG A 174 -12.88 2.75 7.55
CA ARG A 174 -13.11 1.49 6.82
C ARG A 174 -12.03 0.44 7.07
N SER A 175 -12.34 -0.83 6.82
CA SER A 175 -11.40 -1.95 7.08
C SER A 175 -10.26 -2.13 6.08
N ASP A 176 -10.46 -1.74 4.82
CA ASP A 176 -9.46 -1.67 3.75
C ASP A 176 -8.28 -0.79 4.15
N SER A 177 -8.53 0.23 4.97
CA SER A 177 -7.47 1.03 5.55
C SER A 177 -6.68 0.27 6.63
N THR A 178 -7.27 -0.64 7.40
CA THR A 178 -6.57 -1.33 8.51
C THR A 178 -5.76 -2.57 8.11
N ALA A 179 -5.99 -3.12 6.92
CA ALA A 179 -5.33 -4.33 6.43
C ALA A 179 -3.78 -4.26 6.33
N PRO A 180 -3.14 -3.13 5.93
CA PRO A 180 -1.68 -3.07 5.75
C PRO A 180 -0.88 -3.16 7.05
N PHE A 181 -1.49 -2.89 8.21
CA PHE A 181 -0.80 -2.96 9.51
C PHE A 181 -0.82 -4.37 10.13
N LEU A 182 -1.49 -5.33 9.50
CA LEU A 182 -1.84 -6.61 10.14
C LEU A 182 -1.14 -7.84 9.53
N GLU A 183 -0.16 -7.69 8.64
CA GLU A 183 0.63 -8.83 8.13
C GLU A 183 1.66 -9.40 9.12
N ARG A 184 1.64 -8.99 10.39
CA ARG A 184 2.50 -9.59 11.42
C ARG A 184 1.78 -9.68 12.77
N GLU A 185 1.28 -10.88 13.10
CA GLU A 185 1.84 -11.73 14.17
C GLU A 185 1.01 -13.02 14.38
N GLY A 186 1.60 -14.16 13.98
CA GLY A 186 1.46 -15.47 14.64
C GLY A 186 0.12 -16.21 14.58
N PRO A 187 0.13 -17.55 14.72
CA PRO A 187 -1.09 -18.32 14.87
C PRO A 187 -1.78 -17.95 16.19
N ILE A 188 -3.05 -17.56 16.09
CA ILE A 188 -3.97 -17.42 17.22
C ILE A 188 -4.06 -18.80 17.89
N ARG A 189 -3.38 -18.98 19.03
CA ARG A 189 -3.62 -20.15 19.87
C ARG A 189 -5.00 -19.99 20.51
N SER A 190 -5.93 -20.86 20.12
CA SER A 190 -7.22 -21.00 20.80
C SER A 190 -7.01 -21.24 22.30
N PRO A 191 -7.69 -20.50 23.18
CA PRO A 191 -7.73 -20.82 24.60
C PRO A 191 -8.64 -22.05 24.79
N GLY A 192 -8.08 -23.25 24.67
CA GLY A 192 -8.86 -24.48 24.80
C GLY A 192 -8.07 -25.78 24.94
N GLU A 193 -6.86 -25.89 24.38
CA GLU A 193 -6.05 -27.11 24.49
C GLU A 193 -5.07 -27.02 25.66
N GLY A 194 -5.54 -27.34 26.87
CA GLY A 194 -4.64 -27.36 28.03
C GLY A 194 -5.21 -27.89 29.35
N ARG A 195 -6.42 -28.45 29.38
CA ARG A 195 -6.97 -29.10 30.59
C ARG A 195 -7.80 -30.33 30.26
N ALA A 196 -7.13 -31.41 29.87
CA ALA A 196 -7.66 -32.76 30.04
C ALA A 196 -6.50 -33.77 29.94
N SER A 197 -5.76 -33.94 31.04
CA SER A 197 -5.21 -35.23 31.50
C SER A 197 -4.21 -34.97 32.62
N GLN A 198 -4.73 -34.84 33.84
CA GLN A 198 -4.02 -35.22 35.07
C GLN A 198 -5.04 -35.25 36.21
N LYS A 199 -5.70 -36.40 36.34
CA LYS A 199 -5.90 -37.18 37.57
C LYS A 199 -6.83 -38.34 37.29
#